data_AF-A0A448WYR2-F1
#
_entry.id   AF-A0A448WYR2-F1
#
_cell.length_a   1.000
_cell.length_b   1.000
_cell.length_c   1.000
_cell.angle_alpha   90.00
_cell.angle_beta   90.00
_cell.angle_gamma   90.00
#
_symmetry.space_group_name_H-M   'P 1'
#
loop_
_entity.id
_entity.type
_entity.pdbx_description
1 polymer ?
#
loop_
_entity_poly.entity_id
_entity_poly.type
_entity_poly.pdbx_seq_one_letter_code
_entity_poly.pdbx_strand_id
1 'polypeptide(L)'
;MADKRKLQGDIERNLKRVQEGRLAFQEILEKFEASTNQTQKEKFEGDLKKEIKKLQRLRDQIKTWLTSNEVKDKRPLLEARKEIEQDMERFKVIEKETKTKAYSKEGLLSTDSKKDPLQKEKEELEEWLKQSISLLQTQSEKYEFEIESLSTSNKKKRVDKDKAATIEDKRQRLDTCTFHTEKLETIMRHLDNERLDCGKVRSIKDPVEYVVESVDDQSNQALSDYRSLYDDLHLDELGDTT
;
A
#
# COMPACT_ATOMS: atom_id res chain seq x y z
N MET A 1 -44.26 -40.27 -20.26
CA MET A 1 -42.98 -41.00 -20.48
C MET A 1 -41.96 -40.20 -21.28
N ALA A 2 -42.37 -39.41 -22.28
CA ALA A 2 -41.46 -38.57 -23.07
C ALA A 2 -40.74 -37.48 -22.25
N ASP A 3 -41.44 -36.78 -21.35
CA ASP A 3 -40.85 -35.70 -20.55
C ASP A 3 -39.77 -36.19 -19.58
N LYS A 4 -39.98 -37.37 -19.00
CA LYS A 4 -38.99 -38.03 -18.14
C LYS A 4 -37.72 -38.44 -18.91
N ARG A 5 -37.88 -38.91 -20.16
CA ARG A 5 -36.74 -39.27 -21.03
C ARG A 5 -35.98 -38.02 -21.48
N LYS A 6 -36.70 -36.92 -21.73
CA LYS A 6 -36.11 -35.61 -22.03
C LYS A 6 -35.31 -35.05 -20.85
N LEU A 7 -35.88 -35.08 -19.64
CA LEU A 7 -35.21 -34.66 -18.41
C LEU A 7 -33.92 -35.46 -18.16
N GLN A 8 -33.98 -36.79 -18.34
CA GLN A 8 -32.80 -37.65 -18.20
C GLN A 8 -31.70 -37.30 -19.21
N GLY A 9 -32.06 -37.05 -20.47
CA GLY A 9 -31.09 -36.62 -21.50
C GLY A 9 -30.50 -35.24 -21.25
N ASP A 10 -31.25 -34.33 -20.61
CA ASP A 10 -30.73 -33.02 -20.21
C ASP A 10 -29.78 -33.11 -19.01
N ILE A 11 -30.07 -34.00 -18.05
CA ILE A 11 -29.17 -34.35 -16.94
C ILE A 11 -27.85 -34.91 -17.47
N GLU A 12 -27.90 -35.91 -18.37
CA GLU A 12 -26.70 -36.52 -18.93
C GLU A 12 -25.84 -35.52 -19.71
N ARG A 13 -26.47 -34.63 -20.50
CA ARG A 13 -25.75 -33.56 -21.21
C ARG A 13 -25.10 -32.56 -20.26
N ASN A 14 -25.76 -32.23 -19.16
CA ASN A 14 -25.20 -31.33 -18.16
C ASN A 14 -24.02 -31.98 -17.42
N LEU A 15 -24.15 -33.23 -17.00
CA LEU A 15 -23.06 -33.98 -16.37
C LEU A 15 -21.83 -34.08 -17.29
N LYS A 16 -22.04 -34.31 -18.60
CA LYS A 16 -20.95 -34.28 -19.58
C LYS A 16 -20.27 -32.91 -19.66
N ARG A 17 -21.05 -31.82 -19.69
CA ARG A 17 -20.51 -30.45 -19.66
C ARG A 17 -19.76 -30.13 -18.36
N VAL A 18 -20.18 -30.70 -17.24
CA VAL A 18 -19.44 -30.60 -15.98
C VAL A 18 -18.07 -31.25 -16.15
N GLN A 19 -18.01 -32.51 -16.62
CA GLN A 19 -16.73 -33.19 -16.83
C GLN A 19 -15.80 -32.43 -17.80
N GLU A 20 -16.32 -31.97 -18.94
CA GLU A 20 -15.56 -31.17 -19.91
C GLU A 20 -15.03 -29.86 -19.29
N GLY A 21 -15.87 -29.13 -18.54
CA GLY A 21 -15.47 -27.90 -17.86
C GLY A 21 -14.46 -28.12 -16.75
N ARG A 22 -14.55 -29.25 -16.02
CA ARG A 22 -13.59 -29.63 -14.97
C ARG A 22 -12.22 -29.97 -15.57
N LEU A 23 -12.19 -30.72 -16.67
CA LEU A 23 -10.95 -31.01 -17.39
C LEU A 23 -10.30 -29.72 -17.92
N ALA A 24 -11.08 -28.83 -18.52
CA ALA A 24 -10.58 -27.53 -18.97
C ALA A 24 -10.03 -26.69 -17.80
N PHE A 25 -10.74 -26.66 -16.66
CA PHE A 25 -10.27 -25.97 -15.46
C PHE A 25 -8.93 -26.53 -14.98
N GLN A 26 -8.79 -27.86 -14.93
CA GLN A 26 -7.56 -28.52 -14.50
C GLN A 26 -6.39 -28.27 -15.48
N GLU A 27 -6.65 -28.28 -16.79
CA GLU A 27 -5.62 -27.98 -17.80
C GLU A 27 -5.11 -26.53 -17.72
N ILE A 28 -6.02 -25.57 -17.51
CA ILE A 28 -5.64 -24.16 -17.32
C ILE A 28 -4.89 -24.00 -15.99
N LEU A 29 -5.29 -24.74 -14.95
CA LEU A 29 -4.63 -24.70 -13.65
C LEU A 29 -3.19 -25.20 -13.73
N GLU A 30 -2.96 -26.32 -14.40
CA GLU A 30 -1.61 -26.86 -14.61
C GLU A 30 -0.73 -25.86 -15.37
N LYS A 31 -1.28 -25.19 -16.39
CA LYS A 31 -0.57 -24.11 -17.11
C LYS A 31 -0.29 -22.89 -16.23
N PHE A 32 -1.21 -22.54 -15.33
CA PHE A 32 -1.01 -21.45 -14.36
C PHE A 32 0.11 -21.76 -13.36
N GLU A 33 0.15 -22.99 -12.84
CA GLU A 33 1.17 -23.44 -11.89
C GLU A 33 2.55 -23.60 -12.56
N ALA A 34 2.60 -24.11 -13.80
CA ALA A 34 3.82 -24.28 -14.57
C ALA A 34 4.39 -22.95 -15.11
N SER A 35 3.55 -21.93 -15.31
CA SER A 35 4.01 -20.64 -15.80
C SER A 35 4.79 -19.89 -14.73
N THR A 36 5.90 -19.26 -15.10
CA THR A 36 6.65 -18.32 -14.25
C THR A 36 6.47 -16.87 -14.71
N ASN A 37 5.80 -16.65 -15.85
CA ASN A 37 5.56 -15.34 -16.43
C ASN A 37 4.28 -14.71 -15.86
N GLN A 38 4.42 -13.51 -15.28
CA GLN A 38 3.32 -12.80 -14.61
C GLN A 38 2.12 -12.49 -15.52
N THR A 39 2.37 -11.97 -16.73
CA THR A 39 1.30 -11.66 -17.70
C THR A 39 0.54 -12.91 -18.13
N GLN A 40 1.24 -14.05 -18.25
CA GLN A 40 0.59 -15.32 -18.55
C GLN A 40 -0.21 -15.84 -17.35
N LYS A 41 0.29 -15.68 -16.12
CA LYS A 41 -0.46 -16.03 -14.90
C LYS A 41 -1.76 -15.25 -14.78
N GLU A 42 -1.75 -13.95 -15.02
CA GLU A 42 -2.97 -13.12 -15.00
C GLU A 42 -3.98 -13.53 -16.08
N LYS A 43 -3.48 -13.86 -17.28
CA LYS A 43 -4.33 -14.40 -18.36
C LYS A 43 -4.98 -15.72 -17.93
N PHE A 44 -4.19 -16.66 -17.40
CA PHE A 44 -4.70 -17.96 -16.96
C PHE A 44 -5.64 -17.83 -15.75
N GLU A 45 -5.39 -16.90 -14.81
CA GLU A 45 -6.31 -16.60 -13.72
C GLU A 45 -7.67 -16.12 -14.26
N GLY A 46 -7.65 -15.21 -15.25
CA GLY A 46 -8.85 -14.76 -15.94
C GLY A 46 -9.62 -15.88 -16.63
N ASP A 47 -8.91 -16.84 -17.24
CA ASP A 47 -9.52 -17.99 -17.90
C ASP A 47 -10.06 -19.02 -16.88
N LEU A 48 -9.33 -19.28 -15.78
CA LEU A 48 -9.82 -20.07 -14.64
C LEU A 48 -11.12 -19.47 -14.06
N LYS A 49 -11.18 -18.13 -13.92
CA LYS A 49 -12.36 -17.42 -13.44
C LYS A 49 -13.56 -17.55 -14.37
N LYS A 50 -13.33 -17.58 -15.69
CA LYS A 50 -14.41 -17.82 -16.66
C LYS A 50 -14.92 -19.25 -16.56
N GLU A 51 -14.02 -20.23 -16.46
CA GLU A 51 -14.38 -21.64 -16.41
C GLU A 51 -15.11 -21.99 -15.10
N ILE A 52 -14.65 -21.46 -13.96
CA ILE A 52 -15.32 -21.68 -12.68
C ILE A 52 -16.74 -21.08 -12.66
N LYS A 53 -16.96 -19.94 -13.30
CA LYS A 53 -18.31 -19.35 -13.43
C LYS A 53 -19.24 -20.22 -14.28
N LYS A 54 -18.73 -20.93 -15.29
CA LYS A 54 -19.54 -21.89 -16.07
C LYS A 54 -19.91 -23.10 -15.21
N LEU A 55 -18.94 -23.65 -14.47
CA LEU A 55 -19.19 -24.75 -13.54
C LEU A 55 -20.19 -24.38 -12.44
N GLN A 56 -20.13 -23.15 -11.90
CA GLN A 56 -21.13 -22.63 -10.95
C GLN A 56 -22.56 -22.66 -11.51
N ARG A 57 -22.76 -22.21 -12.76
CA ARG A 57 -24.09 -22.25 -13.41
C ARG A 57 -24.59 -23.68 -13.59
N LEU A 58 -23.72 -24.62 -13.96
CA LEU A 58 -24.06 -26.04 -14.07
C LEU A 58 -24.42 -26.61 -12.70
N ARG A 59 -23.67 -26.25 -11.65
CA ARG A 59 -23.95 -26.64 -10.25
C ARG A 59 -25.29 -26.12 -9.75
N ASP A 60 -25.68 -24.90 -10.09
CA ASP A 60 -26.98 -24.35 -9.72
C ASP A 60 -28.13 -25.03 -10.47
N GLN A 61 -27.93 -25.38 -11.75
CA GLN A 61 -28.87 -26.23 -12.48
C GLN A 61 -29.03 -27.62 -11.82
N ILE A 62 -27.91 -28.23 -11.41
CA ILE A 62 -27.89 -29.48 -10.66
C ILE A 62 -28.65 -29.35 -9.33
N LYS A 63 -28.48 -28.23 -8.61
CA LYS A 63 -29.22 -27.96 -7.36
C LYS A 63 -30.74 -27.96 -7.58
N THR A 64 -31.22 -27.36 -8.67
CA THR A 64 -32.64 -27.40 -9.04
C THR A 64 -33.13 -28.83 -9.30
N TRP A 65 -32.35 -29.65 -9.99
CA TRP A 65 -32.71 -31.06 -10.22
C TRP A 65 -32.64 -31.92 -8.95
N LEU A 66 -31.74 -31.62 -8.03
CA LEU A 66 -31.69 -32.28 -6.72
C LEU A 66 -32.94 -32.00 -5.89
N THR A 67 -33.56 -30.83 -6.03
CA THR A 67 -34.84 -30.50 -5.38
C THR A 67 -36.07 -31.06 -6.11
N SER A 68 -35.93 -31.52 -7.36
CA SER A 68 -37.02 -32.13 -8.12
C SER A 68 -37.32 -33.55 -7.64
N ASN A 69 -38.60 -33.91 -7.58
CA ASN A 69 -39.07 -35.27 -7.28
C ASN A 69 -39.11 -36.17 -8.53
N GLU A 70 -38.88 -35.63 -9.71
CA GLU A 70 -38.89 -36.38 -10.98
C GLU A 70 -37.58 -37.16 -11.23
N VAL A 71 -36.52 -36.79 -10.52
CA VAL A 71 -35.20 -37.42 -10.60
C VAL A 71 -35.12 -38.58 -9.62
N LYS A 72 -35.06 -39.80 -10.16
CA LYS A 72 -34.99 -41.05 -9.37
C LYS A 72 -33.62 -41.32 -8.78
N ASP A 73 -32.55 -41.16 -9.57
CA ASP A 73 -31.17 -41.35 -9.09
C ASP A 73 -30.46 -40.01 -8.98
N LYS A 74 -30.24 -39.57 -7.75
CA LYS A 74 -29.59 -38.30 -7.43
C LYS A 74 -28.09 -38.46 -7.18
N ARG A 75 -27.55 -39.69 -7.15
CA ARG A 75 -26.14 -39.94 -6.82
C ARG A 75 -25.17 -39.23 -7.78
N PRO A 76 -25.34 -39.30 -9.13
CA PRO A 76 -24.43 -38.63 -10.06
C PRO A 76 -24.49 -37.11 -9.95
N LEU A 77 -25.67 -36.56 -9.63
CA LEU A 77 -25.87 -35.13 -9.42
C LEU A 77 -25.18 -34.63 -8.14
N LEU A 78 -25.25 -35.42 -7.05
CA LEU A 78 -24.56 -35.10 -5.81
C LEU A 78 -23.04 -35.15 -5.97
N GLU A 79 -22.53 -36.14 -6.70
CA GLU A 79 -21.10 -36.27 -7.00
C GLU A 79 -20.61 -35.10 -7.86
N ALA A 80 -21.26 -34.82 -8.98
CA ALA A 80 -20.92 -33.68 -9.83
C ALA A 80 -20.99 -32.33 -9.08
N ARG A 81 -21.98 -32.15 -8.19
CA ARG A 81 -22.06 -30.95 -7.35
C ARG A 81 -20.85 -30.84 -6.40
N LYS A 82 -20.50 -31.94 -5.73
CA LYS A 82 -19.35 -31.97 -4.79
C LYS A 82 -18.04 -31.66 -5.53
N GLU A 83 -17.88 -32.26 -6.70
CA GLU A 83 -16.72 -32.06 -7.57
C GLU A 83 -16.55 -30.60 -8.01
N ILE A 84 -17.64 -29.95 -8.43
CA ILE A 84 -17.61 -28.52 -8.77
C ILE A 84 -17.26 -27.66 -7.53
N GLU A 85 -17.83 -27.99 -6.37
CA GLU A 85 -17.54 -27.27 -5.12
C GLU A 85 -16.06 -27.38 -4.70
N GLN A 86 -15.43 -28.53 -4.96
CA GLN A 86 -13.98 -28.70 -4.75
C GLN A 86 -13.16 -27.81 -5.67
N ASP A 87 -13.51 -27.74 -6.96
CA ASP A 87 -12.80 -26.88 -7.91
C ASP A 87 -13.02 -25.39 -7.59
N MET A 88 -14.20 -25.02 -7.06
CA MET A 88 -14.48 -23.66 -6.59
C MET A 88 -13.57 -23.26 -5.42
N GLU A 89 -13.37 -24.16 -4.45
CA GLU A 89 -12.49 -23.88 -3.32
C GLU A 89 -11.02 -23.79 -3.78
N ARG A 90 -10.59 -24.65 -4.70
CA ARG A 90 -9.26 -24.55 -5.33
C ARG A 90 -9.07 -23.19 -6.01
N PHE A 91 -10.04 -22.75 -6.82
CA PHE A 91 -9.99 -21.43 -7.45
C PHE A 91 -9.94 -20.30 -6.41
N LYS A 92 -10.67 -20.40 -5.31
CA LYS A 92 -10.70 -19.39 -4.25
C LYS A 92 -9.35 -19.21 -3.58
N VAL A 93 -8.62 -20.30 -3.33
CA VAL A 93 -7.24 -20.25 -2.81
C VAL A 93 -6.33 -19.52 -3.80
N ILE A 94 -6.40 -19.88 -5.07
CA ILE A 94 -5.59 -19.26 -6.14
C ILE A 94 -5.93 -17.78 -6.29
N GLU A 95 -7.22 -17.41 -6.30
CA GLU A 95 -7.66 -16.02 -6.42
C GLU A 95 -7.18 -15.21 -5.18
N LYS A 96 -7.22 -15.79 -3.98
CA LYS A 96 -6.70 -15.14 -2.77
C LYS A 96 -5.19 -14.96 -2.83
N GLU A 97 -4.44 -15.99 -3.19
CA GLU A 97 -2.98 -15.93 -3.31
C GLU A 97 -2.54 -14.96 -4.41
N THR A 98 -3.21 -14.98 -5.56
CA THR A 98 -2.85 -14.15 -6.70
C THR A 98 -3.19 -12.70 -6.43
N LYS A 99 -4.34 -12.41 -5.80
CA LYS A 99 -4.64 -11.04 -5.32
C LYS A 99 -3.65 -10.59 -4.27
N THR A 100 -3.32 -11.40 -3.27
CA THR A 100 -2.36 -11.02 -2.21
C THR A 100 -0.95 -10.78 -2.78
N LYS A 101 -0.49 -11.62 -3.72
CA LYS A 101 0.79 -11.45 -4.42
C LYS A 101 0.77 -10.30 -5.44
N ALA A 102 -0.39 -10.00 -6.04
CA ALA A 102 -0.60 -8.81 -6.85
C ALA A 102 -0.50 -7.55 -6.00
N TYR A 103 -1.12 -7.48 -4.81
CA TYR A 103 -0.94 -6.35 -3.89
C TYR A 103 0.53 -6.13 -3.46
N SER A 104 1.34 -7.19 -3.39
CA SER A 104 2.79 -7.07 -3.10
C SER A 104 3.67 -6.65 -4.29
N LYS A 105 3.15 -6.62 -5.54
CA LYS A 105 3.92 -6.27 -6.75
C LYS A 105 3.31 -5.13 -7.57
N GLU A 106 1.99 -4.98 -7.59
CA GLU A 106 1.25 -3.78 -8.02
C GLU A 106 1.29 -2.64 -7.00
N GLY A 107 1.79 -2.86 -5.78
CA GLY A 107 2.06 -1.77 -4.83
C GLY A 107 3.02 -0.70 -5.36
N LEU A 108 3.76 -1.01 -6.43
CA LEU A 108 4.63 -0.09 -7.15
C LEU A 108 4.05 0.48 -8.45
N LEU A 109 2.90 -0.01 -8.96
CA LEU A 109 2.37 0.39 -10.28
C LEU A 109 0.88 0.78 -10.29
N SER A 110 0.09 0.41 -9.27
CA SER A 110 -1.38 0.59 -9.28
C SER A 110 -1.91 1.40 -8.10
N THR A 111 -1.03 1.93 -7.25
CA THR A 111 -1.36 2.85 -6.14
C THR A 111 -1.81 4.24 -6.59
N ASP A 112 -1.68 4.57 -7.89
CA ASP A 112 -1.94 5.92 -8.40
C ASP A 112 -3.42 6.24 -8.69
N SER A 113 -4.26 5.23 -8.93
CA SER A 113 -5.51 5.46 -9.70
C SER A 113 -6.84 5.29 -8.96
N LYS A 114 -6.85 4.88 -7.68
CA LYS A 114 -8.11 4.72 -6.90
C LYS A 114 -7.98 5.06 -5.41
N LYS A 115 -7.11 6.01 -5.07
CA LYS A 115 -7.23 6.70 -3.78
C LYS A 115 -8.27 7.81 -3.97
N ASP A 116 -9.17 7.98 -3.00
CA ASP A 116 -9.96 9.21 -2.87
C ASP A 116 -8.96 10.39 -3.00
N PRO A 117 -9.16 11.38 -3.89
CA PRO A 117 -8.19 12.45 -4.10
C PRO A 117 -7.70 13.10 -2.79
N LEU A 118 -8.58 13.23 -1.79
CA LEU A 118 -8.22 13.72 -0.46
C LEU A 118 -7.30 12.76 0.31
N GLN A 119 -7.61 11.45 0.28
CA GLN A 119 -6.80 10.44 0.97
C GLN A 119 -5.44 10.27 0.30
N LYS A 120 -5.37 10.39 -1.03
CA LYS A 120 -4.12 10.39 -1.79
C LYS A 120 -3.24 11.57 -1.38
N GLU A 121 -3.84 12.76 -1.37
CA GLU A 121 -3.14 13.99 -1.00
C GLU A 121 -2.63 13.94 0.44
N LYS A 122 -3.44 13.43 1.39
CA LYS A 122 -3.02 13.22 2.77
C LYS A 122 -1.81 12.29 2.86
N GLU A 123 -1.85 11.13 2.19
CA GLU A 123 -0.76 10.16 2.21
C GLU A 123 0.54 10.69 1.57
N GLU A 124 0.43 11.45 0.47
CA GLU A 124 1.58 12.12 -0.16
C GLU A 124 2.22 13.15 0.77
N LEU A 125 1.42 13.92 1.51
CA LEU A 125 1.90 14.90 2.48
C LEU A 125 2.50 14.21 3.72
N GLU A 126 1.90 13.13 4.21
CA GLU A 126 2.46 12.33 5.30
C GLU A 126 3.82 11.72 4.93
N GLU A 127 3.96 11.18 3.72
CA GLU A 127 5.22 10.64 3.23
C GLU A 127 6.29 11.73 3.12
N TRP A 128 5.93 12.89 2.57
CA TRP A 128 6.81 14.06 2.51
C TRP A 128 7.26 14.51 3.90
N LEU A 129 6.33 14.66 4.86
CA LEU A 129 6.66 15.04 6.24
C LEU A 129 7.66 14.06 6.87
N LYS A 130 7.44 12.75 6.71
CA LYS A 130 8.35 11.71 7.21
C LYS A 130 9.74 11.80 6.59
N GLN A 131 9.83 12.06 5.28
CA GLN A 131 11.09 12.24 4.58
C GLN A 131 11.84 13.49 5.07
N SER A 132 11.16 14.64 5.16
CA SER A 132 11.74 15.89 5.66
C SER A 132 12.23 15.77 7.11
N ILE A 133 11.44 15.14 7.99
CA ILE A 133 11.84 14.85 9.39
C ILE A 133 13.11 13.98 9.40
N SER A 134 13.14 12.89 8.63
CA SER A 134 14.30 11.98 8.59
C SER A 134 15.57 12.68 8.09
N LEU A 135 15.46 13.59 7.12
CA LEU A 135 16.59 14.37 6.61
C LEU A 135 17.13 15.33 7.67
N LEU A 136 16.24 16.07 8.34
CA LEU A 136 16.61 16.99 9.42
C LEU A 136 17.22 16.26 10.62
N GLN A 137 16.70 15.09 10.99
CA GLN A 137 17.26 14.25 12.05
C GLN A 137 18.67 13.76 11.70
N THR A 138 18.86 13.25 10.47
CA THR A 138 20.20 12.84 9.98
C THR A 138 21.19 13.99 10.02
N GLN A 139 20.74 15.19 9.63
CA GLN A 139 21.58 16.38 9.66
C GLN A 139 21.88 16.84 11.09
N SER A 140 20.91 16.71 12.00
CA SER A 140 21.09 16.99 13.43
C SER A 140 22.15 16.08 14.03
N GLU A 141 22.07 14.76 13.79
CA GLU A 141 23.07 13.78 14.24
C GLU A 141 24.48 14.11 13.70
N LYS A 142 24.57 14.53 12.42
CA LYS A 142 25.83 14.98 11.82
C LYS A 142 26.41 16.19 12.56
N TYR A 143 25.60 17.21 12.84
CA TYR A 143 26.07 18.39 13.57
C TYR A 143 26.45 18.07 15.01
N GLU A 144 25.69 17.23 15.72
CA GLU A 144 26.03 16.77 17.07
C GLU A 144 27.39 16.07 17.09
N PHE A 145 27.62 15.14 16.16
CA PHE A 145 28.89 14.44 16.01
C PHE A 145 30.04 15.41 15.70
N GLU A 146 29.85 16.36 14.79
CA GLU A 146 30.86 17.35 14.45
C GLU A 146 31.17 18.30 15.62
N ILE A 147 30.16 18.70 16.40
CA ILE A 147 30.31 19.50 17.61
C ILE A 147 31.12 18.74 18.67
N GLU A 148 30.81 17.45 18.91
CA GLU A 148 31.54 16.62 19.88
C GLU A 148 32.99 16.39 19.45
N SER A 149 33.21 16.06 18.18
CA SER A 149 34.53 15.86 17.58
C SER A 149 35.40 17.12 17.68
N LEU A 150 34.82 18.29 17.38
CA LEU A 150 35.51 19.56 17.56
C LEU A 150 35.75 19.82 19.05
N SER A 151 34.78 19.61 19.94
CA SER A 151 34.92 19.90 21.37
C SER A 151 36.02 19.09 22.06
N THR A 152 36.22 17.83 21.65
CA THR A 152 37.22 16.91 22.23
C THR A 152 38.65 17.09 21.66
N SER A 153 38.80 17.82 20.55
CA SER A 153 40.09 18.05 19.89
C SER A 153 41.00 19.05 20.64
N ASN A 154 41.93 18.53 21.45
CA ASN A 154 42.81 19.29 22.37
C ASN A 154 44.06 19.97 21.76
N LYS A 155 44.01 20.56 20.55
CA LYS A 155 45.22 21.18 19.93
C LYS A 155 45.18 22.71 19.77
N LYS A 156 45.97 23.38 20.65
CA LYS A 156 46.67 24.69 20.56
C LYS A 156 45.85 26.01 20.65
N LYS A 157 46.14 26.73 21.75
CA LYS A 157 45.74 28.08 22.25
C LYS A 157 45.56 29.28 21.29
N ARG A 158 45.81 29.17 19.98
CA ARG A 158 45.63 30.29 19.01
C ARG A 158 44.55 29.99 17.95
N VAL A 159 44.08 28.74 17.89
CA VAL A 159 43.00 28.25 17.00
C VAL A 159 41.63 28.24 17.72
N ASP A 160 41.59 28.59 19.02
CA ASP A 160 40.38 28.48 19.85
C ASP A 160 39.23 29.38 19.41
N LYS A 161 39.49 30.57 18.86
CA LYS A 161 38.42 31.51 18.50
C LYS A 161 37.66 31.10 17.24
N ASP A 162 38.37 30.68 16.18
CA ASP A 162 37.75 30.21 14.93
C ASP A 162 37.04 28.86 15.15
N LYS A 163 37.63 28.00 15.99
CA LYS A 163 37.01 26.74 16.42
C LYS A 163 35.74 26.97 17.23
N ALA A 164 35.74 27.92 18.18
CA ALA A 164 34.55 28.28 18.94
C ALA A 164 33.46 28.87 18.03
N ALA A 165 33.82 29.75 17.08
CA ALA A 165 32.88 30.29 16.10
C ALA A 165 32.27 29.18 15.22
N THR A 166 33.08 28.19 14.81
CA THR A 166 32.61 27.04 14.03
C THR A 166 31.67 26.12 14.83
N ILE A 167 31.93 25.93 16.12
CA ILE A 167 31.05 25.15 17.00
C ILE A 167 29.73 25.88 17.21
N GLU A 168 29.77 27.20 17.40
CA GLU A 168 28.57 28.02 17.60
C GLU A 168 27.68 28.05 16.36
N ASP A 169 28.28 28.20 15.17
CA ASP A 169 27.57 28.11 13.89
C ASP A 169 26.86 26.75 13.72
N LYS A 170 27.55 25.64 14.04
CA LYS A 170 26.94 24.31 14.03
C LYS A 170 25.82 24.15 15.06
N ARG A 171 25.94 24.76 16.24
CA ARG A 171 24.88 24.74 17.27
C ARG A 171 23.63 25.48 16.80
N GLN A 172 23.80 26.63 16.14
CA GLN A 172 22.66 27.37 15.56
C GLN A 172 21.95 26.57 14.46
N ARG A 173 22.72 25.86 13.62
CA ARG A 173 22.14 24.95 12.63
C ARG A 173 21.42 23.77 13.28
N LEU A 174 22.02 23.14 14.28
CA LEU A 174 21.40 22.05 15.05
C LEU A 174 20.08 22.51 15.70
N ASP A 175 20.07 23.67 16.34
CA ASP A 175 18.87 24.26 16.96
C ASP A 175 17.77 24.51 15.91
N THR A 176 18.16 24.96 14.72
CA THR A 176 17.23 25.15 13.59
C THR A 176 16.68 23.81 13.08
N CYS A 177 17.52 22.79 12.86
CA CYS A 177 17.07 21.45 12.47
C CYS A 177 16.09 20.86 13.48
N THR A 178 16.40 21.00 14.77
CA THR A 178 15.58 20.49 15.87
C THR A 178 14.22 21.20 15.89
N PHE A 179 14.22 22.53 15.79
CA PHE A 179 12.98 23.33 15.72
C PHE A 179 12.08 22.91 14.55
N HIS A 180 12.64 22.81 13.33
CA HIS A 180 11.86 22.39 12.17
C HIS A 180 11.37 20.95 12.31
N THR A 181 12.17 20.04 12.89
CA THR A 181 11.76 18.65 13.16
C THR A 181 10.54 18.60 14.09
N GLU A 182 10.60 19.28 15.24
CA GLU A 182 9.49 19.32 16.20
C GLU A 182 8.21 19.89 15.58
N LYS A 183 8.32 20.94 14.77
CA LYS A 183 7.17 21.55 14.08
C LYS A 183 6.58 20.60 13.04
N LEU A 184 7.41 19.94 12.23
CA LEU A 184 6.93 18.96 11.24
C LEU A 184 6.30 17.72 11.90
N GLU A 185 6.83 17.24 13.03
CA GLU A 185 6.22 16.16 13.81
C GLU A 185 4.86 16.55 14.39
N THR A 186 4.75 17.80 14.86
CA THR A 186 3.48 18.38 15.34
C THR A 186 2.46 18.46 14.21
N ILE A 187 2.86 18.97 13.04
CA ILE A 187 2.03 19.02 11.82
C ILE A 187 1.56 17.61 11.43
N MET A 188 2.46 16.63 11.41
CA MET A 188 2.13 15.24 11.08
C MET A 188 1.09 14.67 12.03
N ARG A 189 1.25 14.88 13.34
CA ARG A 189 0.26 14.44 14.34
C ARG A 189 -1.11 15.10 14.15
N HIS A 190 -1.15 16.39 13.85
CA HIS A 190 -2.42 17.09 13.62
C HIS A 190 -3.07 16.70 12.29
N LEU A 191 -2.28 16.40 11.26
CA LEU A 191 -2.77 15.87 9.99
C LEU A 191 -3.36 14.46 10.16
N ASP A 192 -2.68 13.59 10.92
CA ASP A 192 -3.15 12.24 11.26
C ASP A 192 -4.49 12.28 12.02
N ASN A 193 -4.59 13.17 13.02
CA ASN A 193 -5.78 13.40 13.84
C ASN A 193 -6.90 14.20 13.14
N GLU A 194 -6.76 14.50 11.84
CA GLU A 194 -7.72 15.27 11.04
C GLU A 194 -8.01 16.67 11.62
N ARG A 195 -7.07 17.23 12.39
CA ARG A 195 -7.14 18.57 12.99
C ARG A 195 -6.50 19.65 12.11
N LEU A 196 -5.77 19.27 11.07
CA LEU A 196 -5.11 20.17 10.14
C LEU A 196 -5.45 19.81 8.69
N ASP A 197 -5.77 20.82 7.89
CA ASP A 197 -6.17 20.66 6.49
C ASP A 197 -4.95 20.44 5.57
N CYS A 198 -5.11 19.56 4.57
CA CYS A 198 -4.05 19.23 3.61
C CYS A 198 -3.57 20.45 2.82
N GLY A 199 -4.44 21.42 2.51
CA GLY A 199 -4.08 22.65 1.82
C GLY A 199 -3.17 23.55 2.65
N LYS A 200 -3.37 23.59 3.98
CA LYS A 200 -2.49 24.33 4.90
C LYS A 200 -1.11 23.67 5.01
N VAL A 201 -1.05 22.35 5.04
CA VAL A 201 0.24 21.63 5.02
C VAL A 201 0.96 21.83 3.69
N ARG A 202 0.22 21.82 2.56
CA ARG A 202 0.78 22.06 1.23
C ARG A 202 1.40 23.45 1.09
N SER A 203 0.84 24.49 1.71
CA SER A 203 1.36 25.87 1.57
C SER A 203 2.74 26.06 2.20
N ILE A 204 3.11 25.25 3.19
CA ILE A 204 4.43 25.32 3.83
C ILE A 204 5.46 24.39 3.17
N LYS A 205 5.05 23.58 2.20
CA LYS A 205 5.89 22.54 1.59
C LYS A 205 7.16 23.11 0.96
N ASP A 206 7.02 23.98 -0.04
CA ASP A 206 8.16 24.51 -0.78
C ASP A 206 9.14 25.29 0.12
N PRO A 207 8.66 26.14 1.07
CA PRO A 207 9.57 26.79 2.01
C PRO A 207 10.30 25.81 2.95
N VAL A 208 9.64 24.74 3.41
CA VAL A 208 10.31 23.70 4.23
C VAL A 208 11.34 22.95 3.39
N GLU A 209 11.03 22.57 2.16
CA GLU A 209 11.98 21.90 1.26
C GLU A 209 13.23 22.75 1.04
N TYR A 210 13.06 24.07 0.83
CA TYR A 210 14.19 24.99 0.74
C TYR A 210 15.05 24.99 2.01
N VAL A 211 14.44 25.00 3.20
CA VAL A 211 15.17 24.91 4.47
C VAL A 211 15.95 23.60 4.56
N VAL A 212 15.31 22.47 4.24
CA VAL A 212 15.93 21.13 4.29
C VAL A 212 17.10 21.02 3.32
N GLU A 213 16.97 21.56 2.10
CA GLU A 213 18.05 21.55 1.11
C GLU A 213 19.20 22.51 1.47
N SER A 214 18.86 23.66 2.04
CA SER A 214 19.81 24.72 2.35
C SER A 214 20.47 24.57 3.71
N VAL A 215 20.05 23.61 4.54
CA VAL A 215 20.53 23.47 5.92
C VAL A 215 22.05 23.21 5.98
N ASP A 216 22.61 22.48 5.02
CA ASP A 216 24.05 22.18 4.96
C ASP A 216 24.85 23.26 4.23
N ASP A 217 24.18 24.25 3.63
CA ASP A 217 24.84 25.36 2.94
C ASP A 217 25.39 26.36 3.97
N GLN A 218 26.72 26.33 4.12
CA GLN A 218 27.44 27.20 5.04
C GLN A 218 27.32 28.69 4.70
N SER A 219 26.90 29.02 3.47
CA SER A 219 26.68 30.41 3.04
C SER A 219 25.28 30.93 3.38
N ASN A 220 24.35 30.06 3.76
CA ASN A 220 22.98 30.45 4.08
C ASN A 220 22.81 30.75 5.57
N GLN A 221 22.92 32.04 5.93
CA GLN A 221 22.69 32.54 7.29
C GLN A 221 21.23 32.89 7.60
N ALA A 222 20.34 32.85 6.60
CA ALA A 222 18.94 33.25 6.73
C ALA A 222 18.01 32.11 7.19
N LEU A 223 18.56 30.95 7.57
CA LEU A 223 17.76 29.79 8.02
C LEU A 223 16.89 30.13 9.24
N SER A 224 17.30 31.08 10.09
CA SER A 224 16.49 31.56 11.22
C SER A 224 15.20 32.26 10.81
N ASP A 225 15.16 32.86 9.61
CA ASP A 225 14.04 33.66 9.14
C ASP A 225 12.85 32.78 8.72
N TYR A 226 13.07 31.47 8.57
CA TYR A 226 12.05 30.48 8.26
C TYR A 226 11.34 29.93 9.51
N ARG A 227 11.66 30.42 10.72
CA ARG A 227 10.95 30.01 11.94
C ARG A 227 9.48 30.43 11.96
N SER A 228 9.17 31.60 11.40
CA SER A 228 7.80 32.13 11.31
C SER A 228 6.93 31.43 10.27
N LEU A 229 7.50 30.49 9.50
CA LEU A 229 6.79 29.73 8.47
C LEU A 229 5.57 28.97 9.04
N TYR A 230 5.64 28.58 10.31
CA TYR A 230 4.61 27.79 10.97
C TYR A 230 3.56 28.64 11.69
N ASP A 231 3.73 29.97 11.76
CA ASP A 231 2.85 30.85 12.52
C ASP A 231 1.43 30.85 11.94
N ASP A 232 1.31 30.83 10.61
CA ASP A 232 0.03 30.79 9.88
C ASP A 232 -0.75 29.46 10.06
N LEU A 233 -0.08 28.43 10.59
CA LEU A 233 -0.72 27.14 10.89
C LEU A 233 -1.39 27.13 12.27
N HIS A 234 -1.12 28.14 13.13
CA HIS A 234 -1.67 28.25 14.49
C HIS A 234 -1.53 26.94 15.29
N LEU A 235 -0.38 26.27 15.19
CA LEU A 235 -0.15 24.95 15.80
C LEU A 235 -0.35 24.97 17.33
N ASP A 236 -0.09 26.12 17.97
CA ASP A 236 -0.22 26.29 19.43
C ASP A 236 -1.69 26.38 19.88
N GLU A 237 -2.62 26.81 19.01
CA GLU A 237 -4.07 26.85 19.31
C GLU A 237 -4.73 25.48 19.10
N LEU A 238 -4.09 24.58 18.34
CA LEU A 238 -4.58 23.23 18.07
C LEU A 238 -4.35 22.22 19.20
N GLY A 239 -3.74 22.69 20.30
CA GLY A 239 -3.50 22.07 21.61
C GLY A 239 -3.77 20.57 21.75
N ASP A 240 -2.74 19.84 22.20
CA ASP A 240 -2.92 18.51 22.79
C ASP A 240 -3.87 18.67 23.99
N THR A 241 -5.15 18.37 23.76
CA THR A 241 -6.13 18.16 24.80
C THR A 241 -5.68 16.87 25.47
N THR A 242 -5.03 17.04 26.63
CA THR A 242 -4.60 15.96 27.52
C THR A 242 -5.72 14.98 27.80
#